data_AF-J0P381-F1
#
_entry.id   AF-J0P381-F1
#
_cell.length_a   1.000
_cell.length_b   1.000
_cell.length_c   1.000
_cell.angle_alpha   90.00
_cell.angle_beta   90.00
_cell.angle_gamma   90.00
#
_symmetry.space_group_name_H-M   'P 1'
#
loop_
_entity.id
_entity.type
_entity.pdbx_description
1 polymer ?
#
loop_
_entity_poly.entity_id
_entity_poly.type
_entity_poly.pdbx_seq_one_letter_code
_entity_poly.pdbx_strand_id
1 'polypeptide(L)'
;MYKILILTDPSRHTATNSLYGLAQTLSQHPKVATLHLASRALAQNAPFFYQMSSQQLQLTEVKADFAFREDQSCFAPSISGQLSDYDFIFLRLPRPLADGFLEWLGQIFPEERIINRPSGVLQTSSKAFLLDIAEHCPPIARIQSLAELEAFKARFPIVLKPLLNYGGQGVLRILDNYVWEGNNKQPYAEWASQQKELDYLGMEYMQRVAEGDKRIVVCNGQIITAALRFPAKDSWMCNVAQGGRAEASQASPEEKAMVAALHPILKEKGILLYGLDTLMGTNGKRLLSELNTLSIGGIAPAGATALNNTIEGLIHYFDSI
;
A
#
# COMPACT_ATOMS: atom_id res chain seq x y z
N MET A 1 3.18 27.23 10.10
CA MET A 1 3.08 26.72 8.72
C MET A 1 4.23 25.75 8.50
N TYR A 2 4.01 24.65 7.80
CA TYR A 2 4.92 23.53 7.64
C TYR A 2 5.65 23.58 6.29
N LYS A 3 6.90 23.12 6.29
CA LYS A 3 7.67 22.76 5.10
C LYS A 3 7.59 21.25 4.92
N ILE A 4 7.05 20.80 3.80
CA ILE A 4 6.80 19.38 3.55
C ILE A 4 7.59 18.91 2.33
N LEU A 5 8.22 17.75 2.44
CA LEU A 5 8.87 17.05 1.34
C LEU A 5 8.06 15.81 0.97
N ILE A 6 7.72 15.66 -0.31
CA ILE A 6 7.16 14.40 -0.82
C ILE A 6 8.26 13.60 -1.50
N LEU A 7 8.43 12.33 -1.09
CA LEU A 7 9.31 11.39 -1.77
C LEU A 7 8.48 10.52 -2.73
N THR A 8 8.84 10.48 -4.01
CA THR A 8 8.02 9.79 -5.02
C THR A 8 8.82 9.11 -6.13
N ASP A 9 8.16 8.20 -6.84
CA ASP A 9 8.67 7.53 -8.03
C ASP A 9 7.61 7.58 -9.15
N PRO A 10 7.81 8.39 -10.20
CA PRO A 10 6.84 8.55 -11.26
C PRO A 10 6.86 7.46 -12.33
N SER A 11 7.72 6.44 -12.22
CA SER A 11 7.94 5.41 -13.25
C SER A 11 6.67 4.68 -13.71
N ARG A 12 5.64 4.61 -12.85
CA ARG A 12 4.35 3.97 -13.15
C ARG A 12 3.15 4.90 -12.95
N HIS A 13 3.38 6.21 -12.96
CA HIS A 13 2.30 7.16 -12.80
C HIS A 13 1.39 7.18 -14.02
N THR A 14 0.11 7.41 -13.76
CA THR A 14 -0.92 7.69 -14.74
C THR A 14 -1.60 8.99 -14.36
N ALA A 15 -2.46 9.53 -15.24
CA ALA A 15 -3.28 10.71 -14.94
C ALA A 15 -4.17 10.55 -13.70
N THR A 16 -4.45 9.31 -13.28
CA THR A 16 -5.28 8.98 -12.11
C THR A 16 -4.46 8.72 -10.84
N ASN A 17 -3.13 8.86 -10.88
CA ASN A 17 -2.29 8.70 -9.70
C ASN A 17 -2.60 9.78 -8.66
N SER A 18 -2.72 9.37 -7.39
CA SER A 18 -3.14 10.26 -6.31
C SER A 18 -2.11 11.31 -5.92
N LEU A 19 -0.82 11.14 -6.29
CA LEU A 19 0.21 12.14 -6.00
C LEU A 19 -0.19 13.54 -6.47
N TYR A 20 -0.65 13.67 -7.72
CA TYR A 20 -0.86 14.99 -8.33
C TYR A 20 -1.95 15.77 -7.60
N GLY A 21 -3.11 15.13 -7.37
CA GLY A 21 -4.20 15.74 -6.62
C GLY A 21 -3.81 16.02 -5.16
N LEU A 22 -3.08 15.12 -4.51
CA LEU A 22 -2.64 15.32 -3.13
C LEU A 22 -1.63 16.48 -3.02
N ALA A 23 -0.67 16.55 -3.93
CA ALA A 23 0.34 17.62 -3.95
C ALA A 23 -0.29 18.99 -4.21
N GLN A 24 -1.21 19.09 -5.18
CA GLN A 24 -1.95 20.34 -5.43
C GLN A 24 -2.80 20.76 -4.22
N THR A 25 -3.53 19.81 -3.63
CA THR A 25 -4.39 20.11 -2.48
C THR A 25 -3.55 20.55 -1.28
N LEU A 26 -2.44 19.86 -1.04
CA LEU A 26 -1.53 20.15 0.07
C LEU A 26 -0.82 21.49 -0.11
N SER A 27 -0.38 21.85 -1.32
CA SER A 27 0.30 23.13 -1.57
C SER A 27 -0.61 24.36 -1.39
N GLN A 28 -1.93 24.18 -1.48
CA GLN A 28 -2.92 25.22 -1.27
C GLN A 28 -3.39 25.35 0.18
N HIS A 29 -3.04 24.39 1.04
CA HIS A 29 -3.50 24.38 2.42
C HIS A 29 -2.81 25.49 3.24
N PRO A 30 -3.55 26.31 4.03
CA PRO A 30 -3.01 27.51 4.70
C PRO A 30 -1.93 27.22 5.74
N LYS A 31 -1.86 25.99 6.25
CA LYS A 31 -0.78 25.56 7.15
C LYS A 31 0.47 25.08 6.41
N VAL A 32 0.53 25.07 5.08
CA VAL A 32 1.71 24.64 4.32
C VAL A 32 2.41 25.88 3.76
N ALA A 33 3.62 26.14 4.23
CA ALA A 33 4.44 27.25 3.74
C ALA A 33 5.18 26.88 2.45
N THR A 34 5.61 25.62 2.34
CA THR A 34 6.43 25.14 1.23
C THR A 34 6.17 23.66 1.01
N LEU A 35 6.03 23.27 -0.26
CA LEU A 35 5.88 21.88 -0.66
C LEU A 35 6.83 21.57 -1.82
N HIS A 36 7.75 20.63 -1.58
CA HIS A 36 8.71 20.19 -2.59
C HIS A 36 8.62 18.68 -2.82
N LEU A 37 9.04 18.22 -4.00
CA LEU A 37 9.16 16.80 -4.35
C LEU A 37 10.61 16.43 -4.59
N ALA A 38 11.02 15.30 -4.05
CA ALA A 38 12.18 14.55 -4.53
C ALA A 38 11.70 13.32 -5.29
N SER A 39 12.09 13.22 -6.56
CA SER A 39 11.68 12.16 -7.48
C SER A 39 12.84 11.21 -7.78
N ARG A 40 12.55 9.91 -7.84
CA ARG A 40 13.46 8.88 -8.36
C ARG A 40 13.74 8.99 -9.87
N ALA A 41 12.94 9.76 -10.62
CA ALA A 41 13.22 10.02 -12.03
C ALA A 41 14.45 10.92 -12.24
N LEU A 42 14.88 11.66 -11.22
CA LEU A 42 16.07 12.48 -11.26
C LEU A 42 17.28 11.62 -10.89
N ALA A 43 18.17 11.36 -11.86
CA ALA A 43 19.40 10.59 -11.64
C ALA A 43 20.27 11.19 -10.52
N GLN A 44 20.21 12.52 -10.34
CA GLN A 44 20.91 13.24 -9.28
C GLN A 44 20.45 12.86 -7.87
N ASN A 45 19.24 12.29 -7.72
CA ASN A 45 18.73 11.80 -6.44
C ASN A 45 19.11 10.33 -6.16
N ALA A 46 19.83 9.66 -7.06
CA ALA A 46 20.24 8.27 -6.86
C ALA A 46 21.08 8.04 -5.59
N PRO A 47 22.01 8.96 -5.19
CA PRO A 47 22.74 8.85 -3.93
C PRO A 47 21.82 8.75 -2.70
N PHE A 48 20.68 9.43 -2.72
CA PHE A 48 19.68 9.37 -1.65
C PHE A 48 18.83 8.09 -1.72
N PHE A 49 18.22 7.81 -2.87
CA PHE A 49 17.20 6.75 -2.98
C PHE A 49 17.75 5.32 -3.05
N TYR A 50 18.96 5.13 -3.55
CA TYR A 50 19.52 3.80 -3.84
C TYR A 50 20.82 3.52 -3.10
N GLN A 51 21.65 4.54 -2.88
CA GLN A 51 22.97 4.38 -2.27
C GLN A 51 22.99 4.73 -0.78
N MET A 52 21.97 5.44 -0.28
CA MET A 52 21.87 5.88 1.12
C MET A 52 23.11 6.65 1.59
N SER A 53 23.72 7.43 0.68
CA SER A 53 25.03 8.06 0.86
C SER A 53 24.98 9.58 0.93
N SER A 54 23.82 10.19 0.68
CA SER A 54 23.62 11.65 0.71
C SER A 54 22.22 12.01 1.18
N GLN A 55 22.10 13.12 1.92
CA GLN A 55 20.82 13.74 2.28
C GLN A 55 20.46 14.93 1.38
N GLN A 56 21.35 15.27 0.43
CA GLN A 56 21.13 16.34 -0.53
C GLN A 56 20.26 15.84 -1.67
N LEU A 57 19.27 16.65 -2.04
CA LEU A 57 18.26 16.32 -3.04
C LEU A 57 18.16 17.42 -4.09
N GLN A 58 17.95 17.00 -5.34
CA GLN A 58 17.36 17.83 -6.38
C GLN A 58 15.84 17.76 -6.27
N LEU A 59 15.23 18.93 -6.23
CA LEU A 59 13.84 19.10 -5.82
C LEU A 59 13.05 19.84 -6.88
N THR A 60 11.77 19.49 -6.97
CA THR A 60 10.77 20.20 -7.75
C THR A 60 9.84 20.95 -6.80
N GLU A 61 9.65 22.24 -7.04
CA GLU A 61 8.64 23.03 -6.34
C GLU A 61 7.22 22.70 -6.84
N VAL A 62 6.27 22.43 -5.93
CA VAL A 62 4.87 22.24 -6.30
C VAL A 62 4.19 23.57 -6.54
N LYS A 63 4.00 23.88 -7.81
CA LYS A 63 3.23 25.05 -8.25
C LYS A 63 1.76 24.70 -8.46
N ALA A 64 0.93 25.72 -8.62
CA ALA A 64 -0.51 25.55 -8.83
C ALA A 64 -0.87 24.72 -10.08
N ASP A 65 0.00 24.68 -11.08
CA ASP A 65 -0.15 23.93 -12.33
C ASP A 65 0.50 22.52 -12.30
N PHE A 66 0.97 22.05 -11.14
CA PHE A 66 1.59 20.73 -11.01
C PHE A 66 0.59 19.61 -11.32
N ALA A 67 0.72 18.98 -12.48
CA ALA A 67 -0.19 17.94 -12.95
C ALA A 67 0.57 16.81 -13.66
N PHE A 68 -0.11 15.67 -13.86
CA PHE A 68 0.46 14.56 -14.62
C PHE A 68 0.84 14.99 -16.03
N ARG A 69 2.06 14.63 -16.45
CA ARG A 69 2.55 14.78 -17.80
C ARG A 69 3.26 13.50 -18.20
N GLU A 70 2.97 12.98 -19.39
CA GLU A 70 3.53 11.71 -19.88
C GLU A 70 5.06 11.77 -20.00
N ASP A 71 5.60 12.93 -20.39
CA ASP A 71 7.04 13.19 -20.49
C ASP A 71 7.74 13.40 -19.13
N GLN A 72 6.99 13.37 -18.03
CA GLN A 72 7.46 13.61 -16.67
C GLN A 72 8.13 14.98 -16.45
N SER A 73 7.94 15.95 -17.36
CA SER A 73 8.52 17.30 -17.27
C SER A 73 8.10 18.06 -16.01
N CYS A 74 6.96 17.68 -15.41
CA CYS A 74 6.51 18.20 -14.12
C CYS A 74 7.44 17.89 -12.95
N PHE A 75 8.43 17.00 -13.10
CA PHE A 75 9.46 16.69 -12.09
C PHE A 75 10.83 17.31 -12.40
N ALA A 76 10.91 18.25 -13.35
CA ALA A 76 12.16 18.97 -13.60
C ALA A 76 12.66 19.64 -12.31
N PRO A 77 13.97 19.54 -11.98
CA PRO A 77 14.48 20.12 -10.76
C PRO A 77 14.51 21.64 -10.89
N SER A 78 14.04 22.33 -9.85
CA SER A 78 14.08 23.79 -9.75
C SER A 78 15.07 24.29 -8.72
N ILE A 79 15.38 23.48 -7.71
CA ILE A 79 16.26 23.84 -6.59
C ILE A 79 17.02 22.60 -6.05
N SER A 80 18.07 22.85 -5.28
CA SER A 80 18.70 21.84 -4.42
C SER A 80 18.34 22.12 -2.96
N GLY A 81 18.26 21.09 -2.12
CA GLY A 81 17.99 21.23 -0.69
C GLY A 81 18.47 20.03 0.12
N GLN A 82 18.37 20.14 1.44
CA GLN A 82 18.71 19.09 2.40
C GLN A 82 17.45 18.54 3.05
N LEU A 83 17.51 17.29 3.51
CA LEU A 83 16.40 16.65 4.22
C LEU A 83 16.01 17.42 5.50
N SER A 84 17.00 18.01 6.19
CA SER A 84 16.82 18.81 7.40
C SER A 84 16.06 20.13 7.20
N ASP A 85 15.80 20.53 5.96
CA ASP A 85 15.09 21.79 5.65
C ASP A 85 13.57 21.68 5.85
N TYR A 86 13.06 20.46 6.10
CA TYR A 86 11.63 20.15 6.15
C TYR A 86 11.18 19.71 7.54
N ASP A 87 9.93 20.04 7.86
CA ASP A 87 9.26 19.61 9.08
C ASP A 87 8.73 18.19 8.93
N PHE A 88 8.20 17.84 7.74
CA PHE A 88 7.58 16.54 7.47
C PHE A 88 7.98 15.93 6.13
N ILE A 89 8.00 14.60 6.08
CA ILE A 89 8.16 13.82 4.85
C ILE A 89 6.88 13.04 4.57
N PHE A 90 6.34 13.14 3.36
CA PHE A 90 5.23 12.32 2.89
C PHE A 90 5.71 11.29 1.86
N LEU A 91 5.67 10.02 2.21
CA LEU A 91 6.08 8.91 1.35
C LEU A 91 5.00 8.57 0.34
N ARG A 92 5.34 8.67 -0.94
CA ARG A 92 4.52 8.23 -2.08
C ARG A 92 5.28 7.24 -2.99
N LEU A 93 6.27 6.55 -2.43
CA LEU A 93 7.11 5.59 -3.16
C LEU A 93 6.40 4.24 -3.35
N PRO A 94 6.25 3.74 -4.59
CA PRO A 94 5.83 2.37 -4.86
C PRO A 94 6.97 1.40 -4.54
N ARG A 95 6.64 0.10 -4.58
CA ARG A 95 7.64 -0.97 -4.50
C ARG A 95 8.15 -1.36 -5.90
N PRO A 96 9.39 -1.87 -6.01
CA PRO A 96 10.35 -2.14 -4.92
C PRO A 96 11.06 -0.88 -4.37
N LEU A 97 11.55 -0.99 -3.13
CA LEU A 97 12.50 -0.03 -2.54
C LEU A 97 13.88 -0.70 -2.46
N ALA A 98 14.95 0.08 -2.41
CA ALA A 98 16.26 -0.45 -2.09
C ALA A 98 16.26 -1.06 -0.68
N ASP A 99 16.94 -2.18 -0.49
CA ASP A 99 17.06 -2.84 0.81
C ASP A 99 17.69 -1.88 1.83
N GLY A 100 17.12 -1.80 3.03
CA GLY A 100 17.57 -0.89 4.08
C GLY A 100 17.14 0.57 3.91
N PHE A 101 16.47 0.96 2.81
CA PHE A 101 16.12 2.37 2.57
C PHE A 101 15.21 2.96 3.64
N LEU A 102 14.22 2.20 4.11
CA LEU A 102 13.28 2.68 5.13
C LEU A 102 13.98 2.79 6.50
N GLU A 103 14.80 1.81 6.84
CA GLU A 103 15.63 1.80 8.04
C GLU A 103 16.58 3.00 8.07
N TRP A 104 17.30 3.23 6.98
CA TRP A 104 18.19 4.38 6.83
C TRP A 104 17.43 5.69 6.93
N LEU A 105 16.29 5.83 6.23
CA LEU A 105 15.49 7.06 6.26
C LEU A 105 15.01 7.40 7.68
N GLY A 106 14.58 6.39 8.45
CA GLY A 106 14.18 6.57 9.85
C GLY A 106 15.34 6.89 10.82
N GLN A 107 16.59 6.65 10.42
CA GLN A 107 17.78 7.04 11.20
C GLN A 107 18.23 8.47 10.91
N ILE A 108 18.02 8.95 9.68
CA ILE A 108 18.51 10.27 9.25
C ILE A 108 17.46 11.39 9.37
N PHE A 109 16.21 11.06 9.68
CA PHE A 109 15.12 12.02 9.87
C PHE A 109 14.17 11.52 10.97
N PRO A 110 13.56 12.41 11.79
CA PRO A 110 12.65 11.99 12.86
C PRO A 110 11.48 11.17 12.32
N GLU A 111 11.44 9.87 12.64
CA GLU A 111 10.54 8.92 11.96
C GLU A 111 9.06 9.20 12.20
N GLU A 112 8.71 9.82 13.33
CA GLU A 112 7.36 10.29 13.65
C GLU A 112 6.86 11.38 12.71
N ARG A 113 7.78 12.07 12.02
CA ARG A 113 7.50 13.11 11.03
C ARG A 113 7.54 12.59 9.59
N ILE A 114 7.65 11.27 9.40
CA ILE A 114 7.58 10.59 8.10
C ILE A 114 6.26 9.85 7.99
N ILE A 115 5.50 10.11 6.92
CA ILE A 115 4.16 9.58 6.76
C ILE A 115 4.13 8.61 5.57
N ASN A 116 3.90 7.30 5.77
CA ASN A 116 3.86 6.61 7.07
C ASN A 116 5.25 6.37 7.66
N ARG A 117 5.31 6.13 8.98
CA ARG A 117 6.58 5.90 9.71
C ARG A 117 7.34 4.70 9.13
N PRO A 118 8.63 4.82 8.78
CA PRO A 118 9.41 3.74 8.17
C PRO A 118 9.40 2.42 8.95
N SER A 119 9.65 2.45 10.26
CA SER A 119 9.61 1.27 11.13
C SER A 119 8.23 0.60 11.14
N GLY A 120 7.16 1.41 11.20
CA GLY A 120 5.78 0.95 11.05
C GLY A 120 5.53 0.27 9.73
N VAL A 121 5.97 0.88 8.62
CA VAL A 121 5.79 0.31 7.27
C VAL A 121 6.51 -1.02 7.13
N LEU A 122 7.74 -1.15 7.65
CA LEU A 122 8.49 -2.40 7.65
C LEU A 122 7.73 -3.50 8.40
N GLN A 123 7.20 -3.18 9.59
CA GLN A 123 6.42 -4.13 10.39
C GLN A 123 5.12 -4.55 9.67
N THR A 124 4.32 -3.60 9.20
CA THR A 124 2.96 -3.88 8.70
C THR A 124 2.91 -4.30 7.24
N SER A 125 3.98 -4.12 6.46
CA SER A 125 4.01 -4.53 5.05
C SER A 125 4.22 -6.03 4.85
N SER A 126 4.76 -6.73 5.86
CA SER A 126 4.83 -8.18 5.82
C SER A 126 3.43 -8.76 5.94
N LYS A 127 3.10 -9.74 5.10
CA LYS A 127 1.80 -10.44 5.23
C LYS A 127 1.66 -11.18 6.55
N ALA A 128 2.77 -11.49 7.23
CA ALA A 128 2.73 -12.06 8.57
C ALA A 128 2.01 -11.16 9.57
N PHE A 129 2.01 -9.83 9.36
CA PHE A 129 1.29 -8.89 10.21
C PHE A 129 -0.22 -9.14 10.25
N LEU A 130 -0.80 -9.79 9.23
CA LEU A 130 -2.20 -10.17 9.27
C LEU A 130 -2.52 -11.15 10.40
N LEU A 131 -1.54 -11.92 10.89
CA LEU A 131 -1.70 -12.82 12.04
C LEU A 131 -1.97 -12.04 13.34
N ASP A 132 -1.41 -10.84 13.49
CA ASP A 132 -1.64 -9.96 14.65
C ASP A 132 -3.07 -9.39 14.67
N ILE A 133 -3.74 -9.40 13.52
CA ILE A 133 -5.11 -8.90 13.30
C ILE A 133 -6.02 -9.98 12.69
N ALA A 134 -5.74 -11.24 13.02
CA ALA A 134 -6.37 -12.42 12.40
C ALA A 134 -7.89 -12.47 12.56
N GLU A 135 -8.43 -11.84 13.62
CA GLU A 135 -9.88 -11.75 13.86
C GLU A 135 -10.66 -11.03 12.74
N HIS A 136 -9.98 -10.19 11.96
CA HIS A 136 -10.56 -9.48 10.83
C HIS A 136 -10.36 -10.21 9.49
N CYS A 137 -9.55 -11.26 9.47
CA CYS A 137 -9.21 -12.02 8.28
C CYS A 137 -10.10 -13.27 8.14
N PRO A 138 -10.14 -13.90 6.95
CA PRO A 138 -10.47 -15.31 6.85
C PRO A 138 -9.51 -16.15 7.73
N PRO A 139 -9.80 -17.43 7.97
CA PRO A 139 -8.83 -18.34 8.57
C PRO A 139 -7.46 -18.20 7.89
N ILE A 140 -6.45 -17.86 8.69
CA ILE A 140 -5.06 -17.68 8.26
C ILE A 140 -4.11 -18.43 9.18
N ALA A 141 -2.95 -18.80 8.65
CA ALA A 141 -1.85 -19.39 9.40
C ALA A 141 -0.52 -19.08 8.72
N ARG A 142 0.58 -19.04 9.49
CA ARG A 142 1.92 -19.13 8.91
C ARG A 142 2.18 -20.58 8.53
N ILE A 143 2.63 -20.81 7.30
CA ILE A 143 2.94 -22.13 6.76
C ILE A 143 4.44 -22.20 6.48
N GLN A 144 5.13 -23.00 7.28
CA GLN A 144 6.59 -23.17 7.26
C GLN A 144 7.02 -24.61 6.93
N SER A 145 6.07 -25.55 6.88
CA SER A 145 6.32 -26.95 6.52
C SER A 145 5.19 -27.55 5.68
N LEU A 146 5.50 -28.62 4.93
CA LEU A 146 4.48 -29.37 4.19
C LEU A 146 3.43 -29.99 5.14
N ALA A 147 3.82 -30.39 6.35
CA ALA A 147 2.88 -30.92 7.33
C ALA A 147 1.84 -29.87 7.76
N GLU A 148 2.27 -28.63 8.01
CA GLU A 148 1.38 -27.50 8.29
C GLU A 148 0.50 -27.18 7.09
N LEU A 149 1.06 -27.23 5.88
CA LEU A 149 0.30 -27.01 4.64
C LEU A 149 -0.81 -28.05 4.47
N GLU A 150 -0.50 -29.34 4.65
CA GLU A 150 -1.47 -30.44 4.59
C GLU A 150 -2.58 -30.25 5.63
N ALA A 151 -2.21 -29.97 6.89
CA ALA A 151 -3.15 -29.75 7.97
C ALA A 151 -4.08 -28.57 7.70
N PHE A 152 -3.56 -27.49 7.11
CA PHE A 152 -4.33 -26.29 6.81
C PHE A 152 -5.25 -26.49 5.60
N LYS A 153 -4.75 -27.03 4.48
CA LYS A 153 -5.54 -27.23 3.25
C LYS A 153 -6.59 -28.35 3.38
N ALA A 154 -6.46 -29.25 4.36
CA ALA A 154 -7.46 -30.27 4.63
C ALA A 154 -8.81 -29.70 5.08
N ARG A 155 -8.84 -28.43 5.52
CA ARG A 155 -10.05 -27.77 6.04
C ARG A 155 -10.87 -27.09 4.95
N PHE A 156 -10.21 -26.52 3.94
CA PHE A 156 -10.81 -25.72 2.88
C PHE A 156 -9.78 -25.44 1.77
N PRO A 157 -10.20 -25.01 0.57
CA PRO A 157 -9.28 -24.46 -0.42
C PRO A 157 -8.54 -23.24 0.12
N ILE A 158 -7.27 -23.05 -0.28
CA ILE A 158 -6.41 -22.00 0.29
C ILE A 158 -5.71 -21.17 -0.77
N VAL A 159 -5.20 -20.03 -0.32
CA VAL A 159 -4.23 -19.20 -1.01
C VAL A 159 -2.96 -19.13 -0.15
N LEU A 160 -1.81 -19.38 -0.75
CA LEU A 160 -0.50 -19.12 -0.15
C LEU A 160 0.02 -17.79 -0.67
N LYS A 161 0.32 -16.88 0.25
CA LYS A 161 0.86 -15.55 -0.08
C LYS A 161 2.29 -15.44 0.47
N PRO A 162 3.31 -15.17 -0.36
CA PRO A 162 4.68 -14.95 0.12
C PRO A 162 4.70 -13.73 1.05
N LEU A 163 5.45 -13.82 2.15
CA LEU A 163 5.40 -12.80 3.20
C LEU A 163 5.83 -11.40 2.71
N LEU A 164 6.88 -11.32 1.89
CA LEU A 164 7.53 -10.07 1.49
C LEU A 164 7.30 -9.66 0.02
N ASN A 165 6.38 -10.30 -0.71
CA ASN A 165 6.06 -9.94 -2.11
C ASN A 165 4.90 -8.95 -2.23
N TYR A 166 4.79 -8.27 -3.37
CA TYR A 166 3.79 -7.23 -3.62
C TYR A 166 3.10 -7.42 -4.97
N GLY A 167 1.94 -6.78 -5.13
CA GLY A 167 1.22 -6.78 -6.41
C GLY A 167 0.72 -8.16 -6.87
N GLY A 168 0.63 -9.14 -5.97
CA GLY A 168 0.16 -10.49 -6.28
C GLY A 168 1.24 -11.46 -6.78
N GLN A 169 2.52 -11.08 -6.78
CA GLN A 169 3.60 -11.97 -7.22
C GLN A 169 3.80 -13.15 -6.25
N GLY A 170 3.92 -14.36 -6.82
CA GLY A 170 4.12 -15.59 -6.06
C GLY A 170 2.90 -16.05 -5.27
N VAL A 171 1.72 -15.45 -5.49
CA VAL A 171 0.49 -15.89 -4.83
C VAL A 171 0.02 -17.18 -5.50
N LEU A 172 -0.08 -18.23 -4.70
CA LEU A 172 -0.50 -19.55 -5.14
C LEU A 172 -1.92 -19.81 -4.66
N ARG A 173 -2.78 -20.33 -5.53
CA ARG A 173 -4.07 -20.89 -5.13
C ARG A 173 -3.95 -22.40 -5.08
N ILE A 174 -4.45 -23.03 -4.03
CA ILE A 174 -4.53 -24.49 -3.88
C ILE A 174 -5.99 -24.86 -3.73
N LEU A 175 -6.49 -25.63 -4.68
CA LEU A 175 -7.87 -26.07 -4.79
C LEU A 175 -7.85 -27.48 -5.36
N ASP A 176 -8.57 -28.39 -4.70
CA ASP A 176 -8.52 -29.82 -4.98
C ASP A 176 -7.06 -30.34 -4.97
N ASN A 177 -6.65 -31.03 -6.04
CA ASN A 177 -5.31 -31.61 -6.19
C ASN A 177 -4.39 -30.79 -7.11
N TYR A 178 -4.60 -29.48 -7.21
CA TYR A 178 -3.84 -28.60 -8.10
C TYR A 178 -3.38 -27.32 -7.41
N VAL A 179 -2.27 -26.78 -7.92
CA VAL A 179 -1.73 -25.46 -7.56
C VAL A 179 -1.81 -24.56 -8.77
N TRP A 180 -2.24 -23.32 -8.57
CA TRP A 180 -2.25 -22.28 -9.59
C TRP A 180 -1.38 -21.11 -9.18
N GLU A 181 -0.54 -20.65 -10.11
CA GLU A 181 0.13 -19.36 -10.05
C GLU A 181 -0.30 -18.54 -11.27
N GLY A 182 -1.16 -17.53 -11.05
CA GLY A 182 -1.88 -16.90 -12.15
C GLY A 182 -2.70 -17.93 -12.94
N ASN A 183 -2.40 -18.07 -14.24
CA ASN A 183 -3.04 -19.04 -15.15
C ASN A 183 -2.27 -20.37 -15.27
N ASN A 184 -1.07 -20.45 -14.70
CA ASN A 184 -0.28 -21.68 -14.72
C ASN A 184 -0.89 -22.67 -13.72
N LYS A 185 -1.18 -23.89 -14.16
CA LYS A 185 -1.77 -24.96 -13.36
C LYS A 185 -0.83 -26.17 -13.36
N GLN A 186 -0.57 -26.73 -12.19
CA GLN A 186 0.20 -27.98 -12.07
C GLN A 186 -0.37 -28.88 -10.97
N PRO A 187 -0.15 -30.21 -11.03
CA PRO A 187 -0.56 -31.12 -9.97
C PRO A 187 0.09 -30.76 -8.62
N TYR A 188 -0.70 -30.84 -7.55
CA TYR A 188 -0.22 -30.51 -6.20
C TYR A 188 0.94 -31.39 -5.76
N ALA A 189 0.87 -32.71 -6.02
CA ALA A 189 1.92 -33.64 -5.64
C ALA A 189 3.28 -33.29 -6.27
N GLU A 190 3.29 -32.88 -7.55
CA GLU A 190 4.50 -32.46 -8.24
C GLU A 190 5.06 -31.18 -7.63
N TRP A 191 4.22 -30.15 -7.44
CA TRP A 191 4.63 -28.90 -6.80
C TRP A 191 5.18 -29.15 -5.39
N ALA A 192 4.46 -29.91 -4.56
CA ALA A 192 4.82 -30.20 -3.18
C ALA A 192 6.17 -30.94 -3.08
N SER A 193 6.44 -31.89 -3.98
CA SER A 193 7.70 -32.63 -4.04
C SER A 193 8.93 -31.77 -4.33
N GLN A 194 8.72 -30.60 -4.95
CA GLN A 194 9.78 -29.66 -5.31
C GLN A 194 10.06 -28.62 -4.21
N GLN A 195 9.20 -28.53 -3.19
CA GLN A 195 9.34 -27.53 -2.13
C GLN A 195 10.40 -27.97 -1.12
N LYS A 196 11.45 -27.14 -0.99
CA LYS A 196 12.53 -27.35 -0.01
C LYS A 196 12.27 -26.62 1.29
N GLU A 197 11.77 -25.39 1.19
CA GLU A 197 11.41 -24.54 2.32
C GLU A 197 10.10 -23.82 1.99
N LEU A 198 9.26 -23.62 3.00
CA LEU A 198 8.04 -22.84 2.89
C LEU A 198 8.13 -21.67 3.87
N ASP A 199 7.70 -20.49 3.43
CA ASP A 199 7.38 -19.39 4.34
C ASP A 199 6.28 -18.53 3.72
N TYR A 200 5.05 -18.94 3.98
CA TYR A 200 3.86 -18.33 3.40
C TYR A 200 2.87 -17.95 4.50
N LEU A 201 2.09 -16.90 4.22
CA LEU A 201 0.80 -16.75 4.87
C LEU A 201 -0.20 -17.63 4.10
N GLY A 202 -0.64 -18.71 4.71
CA GLY A 202 -1.80 -19.48 4.26
C GLY A 202 -3.08 -18.76 4.66
N MET A 203 -4.03 -18.69 3.74
CA MET A 203 -5.33 -18.04 3.93
C MET A 203 -6.42 -18.88 3.27
N GLU A 204 -7.61 -18.97 3.87
CA GLU A 204 -8.77 -19.55 3.20
C GLU A 204 -9.01 -18.85 1.84
N TYR A 205 -9.21 -19.64 0.78
CA TYR A 205 -9.57 -19.12 -0.52
C TYR A 205 -11.04 -18.68 -0.51
N MET A 206 -11.25 -17.38 -0.59
CA MET A 206 -12.57 -16.76 -0.61
C MET A 206 -13.28 -17.03 -1.93
N GLN A 207 -14.15 -18.04 -1.96
CA GLN A 207 -14.84 -18.48 -3.19
C GLN A 207 -15.66 -17.37 -3.86
N ARG A 208 -16.14 -16.39 -3.09
CA ARG A 208 -16.89 -15.23 -3.58
C ARG A 208 -16.00 -14.08 -4.07
N VAL A 209 -14.70 -14.32 -4.33
CA VAL A 209 -13.77 -13.31 -4.88
C VAL A 209 -14.26 -12.70 -6.20
N ALA A 210 -15.06 -13.42 -6.99
CA ALA A 210 -15.68 -12.91 -8.21
C ALA A 210 -16.66 -11.73 -7.95
N GLU A 211 -17.17 -11.59 -6.73
CA GLU A 211 -17.98 -10.42 -6.31
C GLU A 211 -17.14 -9.17 -6.06
N GLY A 212 -15.82 -9.27 -6.26
CA GLY A 212 -14.88 -8.18 -6.26
C GLY A 212 -14.18 -7.98 -4.92
N ASP A 213 -12.94 -7.53 -5.03
CA ASP A 213 -12.10 -7.05 -3.95
C ASP A 213 -12.41 -5.57 -3.70
N LYS A 214 -12.87 -5.24 -2.49
CA LYS A 214 -13.12 -3.84 -2.14
C LYS A 214 -11.93 -3.26 -1.41
N ARG A 215 -11.36 -2.20 -1.99
CA ARG A 215 -10.32 -1.37 -1.37
C ARG A 215 -10.96 -0.23 -0.59
N ILE A 216 -10.71 -0.19 0.71
CA ILE A 216 -11.01 0.93 1.60
C ILE A 216 -9.73 1.71 1.83
N VAL A 217 -9.70 2.99 1.47
CA VAL A 217 -8.59 3.89 1.80
C VAL A 217 -8.95 4.65 3.05
N VAL A 218 -8.03 4.67 4.02
CA VAL A 218 -8.21 5.32 5.31
C VAL A 218 -7.07 6.30 5.54
N CYS A 219 -7.40 7.50 6.02
CA CYS A 219 -6.43 8.48 6.49
C CYS A 219 -6.80 8.90 7.92
N ASN A 220 -5.88 8.75 8.87
CA ASN A 220 -6.06 9.14 10.27
C ASN A 220 -7.40 8.65 10.87
N GLY A 221 -7.75 7.38 10.59
CA GLY A 221 -8.96 6.73 11.10
C GLY A 221 -10.24 7.05 10.32
N GLN A 222 -10.20 7.99 9.38
CA GLN A 222 -11.34 8.34 8.53
C GLN A 222 -11.29 7.58 7.20
N ILE A 223 -12.41 6.96 6.83
CA ILE A 223 -12.55 6.33 5.51
C ILE A 223 -12.64 7.44 4.46
N ILE A 224 -11.65 7.47 3.58
CA ILE A 224 -11.52 8.47 2.51
C ILE A 224 -12.29 8.06 1.26
N THR A 225 -12.17 6.78 0.88
CA THR A 225 -12.86 6.23 -0.28
C THR A 225 -12.96 4.71 -0.18
N ALA A 226 -13.95 4.16 -0.89
CA ALA A 226 -14.11 2.73 -1.08
C ALA A 226 -14.30 2.47 -2.58
N ALA A 227 -13.54 1.53 -3.14
CA ALA A 227 -13.66 1.12 -4.53
C ALA A 227 -13.75 -0.40 -4.64
N LEU A 228 -14.80 -0.89 -5.28
CA LEU A 228 -14.95 -2.30 -5.60
C LEU A 228 -14.21 -2.61 -6.89
N ARG A 229 -13.31 -3.60 -6.84
CA ARG A 229 -12.39 -3.94 -7.93
C ARG A 229 -12.67 -5.36 -8.39
N PHE A 230 -12.81 -5.51 -9.70
CA PHE A 230 -13.10 -6.79 -10.33
C PHE A 230 -11.87 -7.28 -11.09
N PRO A 231 -11.66 -8.61 -11.16
CA PRO A 231 -10.56 -9.15 -11.92
C PRO A 231 -10.76 -8.90 -13.42
N ALA A 232 -9.67 -8.92 -14.18
CA ALA A 232 -9.74 -8.96 -15.64
C ALA A 232 -10.43 -10.26 -16.10
N LYS A 233 -10.95 -10.27 -17.34
CA LYS A 233 -11.52 -11.48 -17.94
C LYS A 233 -10.48 -12.62 -17.88
N ASP A 234 -10.92 -13.80 -17.44
CA ASP A 234 -10.09 -15.02 -17.29
C ASP A 234 -8.96 -14.91 -16.24
N SER A 235 -9.02 -13.93 -15.33
CA SER A 235 -8.14 -13.83 -14.16
C SER A 235 -8.94 -14.00 -12.87
N TRP A 236 -8.31 -14.56 -11.83
CA TRP A 236 -8.87 -14.58 -10.48
C TRP A 236 -8.29 -13.48 -9.58
N MET A 237 -7.34 -12.68 -10.11
CA MET A 237 -6.67 -11.59 -9.41
C MET A 237 -7.37 -10.25 -9.68
N CYS A 238 -7.85 -9.59 -8.64
CA CYS A 238 -8.58 -8.32 -8.73
C CYS A 238 -7.69 -7.07 -8.79
N ASN A 239 -6.42 -7.21 -9.19
CA ASN A 239 -5.49 -6.10 -9.22
C ASN A 239 -5.78 -5.18 -10.42
N VAL A 240 -6.28 -3.97 -10.16
CA VAL A 240 -6.58 -2.94 -11.18
C VAL A 240 -5.35 -2.61 -12.03
N ALA A 241 -4.15 -2.62 -11.44
CA ALA A 241 -2.91 -2.40 -12.18
C ALA A 241 -2.61 -3.49 -13.24
N GLN A 242 -3.34 -4.61 -13.21
CA GLN A 242 -3.25 -5.71 -14.18
C GLN A 242 -4.48 -5.78 -15.10
N GLY A 243 -5.19 -4.66 -15.29
CA GLY A 243 -6.32 -4.57 -16.23
C GLY A 243 -7.70 -4.88 -15.63
N GLY A 244 -7.82 -4.94 -14.30
CA GLY A 244 -9.11 -4.99 -13.62
C GLY A 244 -9.89 -3.68 -13.70
N ARG A 245 -11.22 -3.74 -13.56
CA ARG A 245 -12.08 -2.53 -13.45
C ARG A 245 -12.31 -2.16 -11.99
N ALA A 246 -12.53 -0.87 -11.72
CA ALA A 246 -12.88 -0.37 -10.39
C ALA A 246 -14.15 0.49 -10.46
N GLU A 247 -15.03 0.32 -9.49
CA GLU A 247 -16.28 1.06 -9.34
C GLU A 247 -16.34 1.69 -7.96
N ALA A 248 -16.86 2.92 -7.88
CA ALA A 248 -17.09 3.57 -6.60
C ALA A 248 -18.02 2.71 -5.73
N SER A 249 -17.71 2.60 -4.45
CA SER A 249 -18.45 1.80 -3.49
C SER A 249 -18.57 2.54 -2.15
N GLN A 250 -19.34 1.97 -1.23
CA GLN A 250 -19.41 2.45 0.14
C GLN A 250 -18.85 1.40 1.09
N ALA A 251 -18.24 1.86 2.19
CA ALA A 251 -17.83 0.99 3.27
C ALA A 251 -19.06 0.39 3.96
N SER A 252 -19.10 -0.93 4.11
CA SER A 252 -20.13 -1.65 4.86
C SER A 252 -20.01 -1.38 6.37
N PRO A 253 -21.05 -1.68 7.17
CA PRO A 253 -20.96 -1.59 8.63
C PRO A 253 -19.78 -2.39 9.21
N GLU A 254 -19.49 -3.57 8.66
CA GLU A 254 -18.38 -4.43 9.07
C GLU A 254 -17.02 -3.80 8.73
N GLU A 255 -16.89 -3.21 7.54
CA GLU A 255 -15.67 -2.51 7.12
C GLU A 255 -15.43 -1.26 7.98
N LYS A 256 -16.49 -0.53 8.35
CA LYS A 256 -16.41 0.61 9.28
C LYS A 256 -15.96 0.17 10.68
N ALA A 257 -16.54 -0.92 11.20
CA ALA A 257 -16.13 -1.49 12.47
C ALA A 257 -14.68 -1.99 12.44
N MET A 258 -14.26 -2.62 11.33
CA MET A 258 -12.89 -3.04 11.10
C MET A 258 -11.92 -1.85 11.12
N VAL A 259 -12.26 -0.74 10.45
CA VAL A 259 -11.43 0.48 10.50
C VAL A 259 -11.34 1.03 11.92
N ALA A 260 -12.44 1.08 12.67
CA ALA A 260 -12.45 1.56 14.06
C ALA A 260 -11.58 0.69 14.98
N ALA A 261 -11.56 -0.62 14.79
CA ALA A 261 -10.74 -1.55 15.56
C ALA A 261 -9.25 -1.51 15.17
N LEU A 262 -8.96 -1.46 13.87
CA LEU A 262 -7.59 -1.50 13.36
C LEU A 262 -6.85 -0.17 13.46
N HIS A 263 -7.56 0.95 13.39
CA HIS A 263 -6.90 2.27 13.36
C HIS A 263 -6.02 2.54 14.59
N PRO A 264 -6.43 2.29 15.84
CA PRO A 264 -5.57 2.46 17.01
C PRO A 264 -4.27 1.66 16.92
N ILE A 265 -4.34 0.40 16.50
CA ILE A 265 -3.17 -0.51 16.34
C ILE A 265 -2.21 0.04 15.28
N LEU A 266 -2.75 0.49 14.14
CA LEU A 266 -1.96 1.04 13.04
C LEU A 266 -1.37 2.40 13.40
N LYS A 267 -2.12 3.24 14.12
CA LYS A 267 -1.67 4.57 14.57
C LYS A 267 -0.52 4.47 15.56
N GLU A 268 -0.54 3.52 16.49
CA GLU A 268 0.57 3.27 17.42
C GLU A 268 1.88 2.99 16.67
N LYS A 269 1.79 2.35 15.50
CA LYS A 269 2.90 2.04 14.60
C LYS A 269 3.26 3.20 13.65
N GLY A 270 2.59 4.35 13.74
CA GLY A 270 2.81 5.48 12.84
C GLY A 270 2.25 5.28 11.41
N ILE A 271 1.25 4.41 11.26
CA ILE A 271 0.53 4.20 10.00
C ILE A 271 -0.74 5.05 9.99
N LEU A 272 -0.72 6.12 9.19
CA LEU A 272 -1.83 7.06 9.03
C LEU A 272 -2.62 6.85 7.75
N LEU A 273 -1.94 6.67 6.62
CA LEU A 273 -2.55 6.52 5.31
C LEU A 273 -2.39 5.08 4.82
N TYR A 274 -3.47 4.31 4.80
CA TYR A 274 -3.42 2.90 4.46
C TYR A 274 -4.62 2.44 3.64
N GLY A 275 -4.47 1.28 2.99
CA GLY A 275 -5.53 0.58 2.28
C GLY A 275 -5.86 -0.74 2.93
N LEU A 276 -7.14 -1.02 3.13
CA LEU A 276 -7.67 -2.33 3.50
C LEU A 276 -8.34 -2.95 2.28
N ASP A 277 -7.88 -4.13 1.88
CA ASP A 277 -8.49 -4.89 0.80
C ASP A 277 -9.34 -5.99 1.40
N THR A 278 -10.63 -5.98 1.08
CA THR A 278 -11.62 -6.86 1.69
C THR A 278 -12.35 -7.70 0.67
N LEU A 279 -12.59 -8.96 1.03
CA LEU A 279 -13.27 -9.96 0.22
C LEU A 279 -14.56 -10.39 0.90
N MET A 280 -15.56 -10.75 0.10
CA MET A 280 -16.83 -11.25 0.61
C MET A 280 -16.68 -12.68 1.14
N GLY A 281 -17.07 -12.90 2.39
CA GLY A 281 -17.15 -14.21 3.01
C GLY A 281 -18.41 -14.99 2.65
N THR A 282 -18.34 -16.31 2.80
CA THR A 282 -19.50 -17.21 2.66
C THR A 282 -20.59 -16.88 3.69
N ASN A 283 -20.22 -16.32 4.84
CA ASN A 283 -21.11 -15.80 5.87
C ASN A 283 -21.74 -14.43 5.54
N GLY A 284 -21.48 -13.86 4.36
CA GLY A 284 -22.01 -12.57 3.94
C GLY A 284 -21.29 -11.34 4.53
N LYS A 285 -20.20 -11.52 5.28
CA LYS A 285 -19.40 -10.42 5.84
C LYS A 285 -18.14 -10.18 5.01
N ARG A 286 -17.70 -8.92 4.93
CA ARG A 286 -16.42 -8.54 4.32
C ARG A 286 -15.28 -8.84 5.30
N LEU A 287 -14.26 -9.56 4.84
CA LEU A 287 -13.08 -9.96 5.61
C LEU A 287 -11.81 -9.39 4.97
N LEU A 288 -10.83 -9.06 5.80
CA LEU A 288 -9.54 -8.49 5.39
C LEU A 288 -8.68 -9.53 4.69
N SER A 289 -8.24 -9.23 3.47
CA SER A 289 -7.33 -10.05 2.67
C SER A 289 -5.92 -9.47 2.64
N GLU A 290 -5.80 -8.14 2.62
CA GLU A 290 -4.51 -7.45 2.50
C GLU A 290 -4.55 -6.07 3.16
N LEU A 291 -3.44 -5.70 3.80
CA LEU A 291 -3.18 -4.37 4.35
C LEU A 291 -2.05 -3.71 3.54
N ASN A 292 -2.27 -2.48 3.11
CA ASN A 292 -1.33 -1.70 2.30
C ASN A 292 -0.92 -0.42 3.02
N THR A 293 0.36 -0.26 3.40
CA THR A 293 0.79 0.88 4.24
C THR A 293 1.93 1.73 3.65
N LEU A 294 2.48 1.42 2.48
CA LEU A 294 3.55 2.22 1.87
C LEU A 294 3.00 3.35 0.97
N SER A 295 2.52 3.02 -0.23
CA SER A 295 1.98 4.00 -1.18
C SER A 295 0.66 3.51 -1.77
N ILE A 296 -0.43 3.88 -1.10
CA ILE A 296 -1.79 3.48 -1.50
C ILE A 296 -2.34 4.41 -2.59
N GLY A 297 -2.92 3.85 -3.64
CA GLY A 297 -3.62 4.59 -4.70
C GLY A 297 -5.13 4.70 -4.46
N GLY A 298 -5.85 5.25 -5.44
CA GLY A 298 -7.32 5.26 -5.45
C GLY A 298 -7.98 6.48 -4.81
N ILE A 299 -7.21 7.46 -4.32
CA ILE A 299 -7.75 8.68 -3.69
C ILE A 299 -8.22 9.69 -4.74
N ALA A 300 -7.37 10.04 -5.71
CA ALA A 300 -7.71 11.03 -6.74
C ALA A 300 -8.98 10.68 -7.56
N PRO A 301 -9.21 9.41 -7.98
CA PRO A 301 -10.46 9.04 -8.65
C PRO A 301 -11.72 9.26 -7.81
N ALA A 302 -11.60 9.39 -6.47
CA ALA A 302 -12.73 9.68 -5.58
C ALA A 302 -13.07 11.18 -5.48
N GLY A 303 -12.29 12.04 -6.16
CA GLY A 303 -12.58 13.47 -6.31
C GLY A 303 -12.01 14.37 -5.21
N ALA A 304 -12.32 15.66 -5.32
CA ALA A 304 -11.75 16.72 -4.48
C ALA A 304 -12.02 16.52 -2.98
N THR A 305 -13.20 16.03 -2.59
CA THR A 305 -13.53 15.76 -1.18
C THR A 305 -12.60 14.72 -0.56
N ALA A 306 -12.27 13.65 -1.29
CA ALA A 306 -11.36 12.62 -0.81
C ALA A 306 -9.93 13.15 -0.65
N LEU A 307 -9.48 14.00 -1.59
CA LEU A 307 -8.19 14.68 -1.51
C LEU A 307 -8.14 15.61 -0.28
N ASN A 308 -9.14 16.49 -0.12
CA ASN A 308 -9.24 17.41 1.01
C ASN A 308 -9.25 16.67 2.35
N ASN A 309 -10.10 15.66 2.52
CA ASN A 309 -10.16 14.88 3.76
C ASN A 309 -8.84 14.16 4.06
N THR A 310 -8.12 13.71 3.03
CA THR A 310 -6.77 13.14 3.23
C THR A 310 -5.82 14.20 3.74
N ILE A 311 -5.81 15.41 3.14
CA ILE A 311 -4.93 16.50 3.58
C ILE A 311 -5.27 16.96 5.00
N GLU A 312 -6.54 17.15 5.34
CA GLU A 312 -6.96 17.49 6.71
C GLU A 312 -6.53 16.41 7.71
N GLY A 313 -6.64 15.13 7.35
CA GLY A 313 -6.15 14.02 8.16
C GLY A 313 -4.64 14.08 8.42
N LEU A 314 -3.85 14.47 7.41
CA LEU A 314 -2.40 14.68 7.55
C LEU A 314 -2.09 15.90 8.42
N ILE A 315 -2.76 17.03 8.17
CA ILE A 315 -2.55 18.28 8.92
C ILE A 315 -2.89 18.09 10.40
N HIS A 316 -4.01 17.45 10.72
CA HIS A 316 -4.38 17.14 12.10
C HIS A 316 -3.32 16.28 12.80
N TYR A 317 -2.66 15.37 12.07
CA TYR A 317 -1.54 14.61 12.61
C TYR A 317 -0.32 15.50 12.85
N PHE A 318 0.05 16.35 11.90
CA PHE A 318 1.15 17.30 12.06
C PHE A 318 0.95 18.26 13.24
N ASP A 319 -0.30 18.63 13.54
CA ASP A 319 -0.64 19.46 14.71
C ASP A 319 -0.52 18.69 16.04
N SER A 320 -0.49 17.35 16.01
CA SER A 320 -0.53 16.50 17.20
C SER A 320 0.85 16.04 17.69
N ILE A 321 1.92 16.32 16.92
CA ILE A 321 3.30 15.91 17.21
C ILE A 321 4.24 17.12 17.20
#